data_AF-A0A920DTF1-F1
#
_entry.id   AF-A0A920DTF1-F1
#
_cell.length_a   1.000
_cell.length_b   1.000
_cell.length_c   1.000
_cell.angle_alpha   90.00
_cell.angle_beta   90.00
_cell.angle_gamma   90.00
#
_symmetry.space_group_name_H-M   'P 1'
#
loop_
_entity.id
_entity.type
_entity.pdbx_description
1 polymer ?
#
loop_
_entity_poly.entity_id
_entity_poly.type
_entity_poly.pdbx_seq_one_letter_code
_entity_poly.pdbx_strand_id
1 'polypeptide(L)'
;MAYLKANSNLFLNNLSLPKNKSRFQAFNSFEEDYSSSSFKSVSIPFEGCKDDFLVYNNHLSSNCSSNVGMRSILNKGVECSFQALIDIENKIKNSKAEQDCKAILLDEKSSMNAKPEMKIFNNDVVCKAWNNYWFS
;
A
#
# COMPACT_ATOMS: atom_id res chain seq x y z
N MET A 1 -10.85 -4.41 -8.86
CA MET A 1 -9.56 -4.96 -9.30
C MET A 1 -9.20 -4.32 -10.63
N ALA A 2 -7.98 -3.81 -10.77
CA ALA A 2 -7.47 -3.23 -12.01
C ALA A 2 -6.56 -4.23 -12.72
N TYR A 3 -6.73 -4.35 -14.04
CA TYR A 3 -5.91 -5.21 -14.90
C TYR A 3 -5.05 -4.32 -15.78
N LEU A 4 -3.75 -4.37 -15.59
CA LEU A 4 -2.80 -3.52 -16.25
C LEU A 4 -2.21 -4.26 -17.45
N LYS A 5 -2.47 -3.70 -18.63
CA LYS A 5 -2.00 -4.17 -19.94
C LYS A 5 -0.68 -3.50 -20.32
N ALA A 6 -0.09 -3.92 -21.45
CA ALA A 6 1.22 -3.45 -21.86
C ALA A 6 1.29 -1.92 -21.88
N ASN A 7 2.34 -1.36 -21.30
CA ASN A 7 2.59 0.10 -21.23
C ASN A 7 1.52 0.92 -20.48
N SER A 8 0.60 0.28 -19.75
CA SER A 8 -0.43 0.99 -18.98
C SER A 8 0.13 1.59 -17.68
N ASN A 9 -0.46 2.71 -17.25
CA ASN A 9 -0.06 3.42 -16.03
C ASN A 9 -1.31 3.74 -15.21
N LEU A 10 -1.35 3.30 -13.95
CA LEU A 10 -2.43 3.57 -13.01
C LEU A 10 -1.93 4.45 -11.86
N PHE A 11 -2.54 5.63 -11.69
CA PHE A 11 -2.26 6.53 -10.58
C PHE A 11 -3.50 6.67 -9.70
N LEU A 12 -3.38 6.29 -8.43
CA LEU A 12 -4.45 6.34 -7.44
C LEU A 12 -3.98 7.18 -6.26
N ASN A 13 -4.52 8.39 -6.15
CA ASN A 13 -4.29 9.27 -5.02
C ASN A 13 -5.56 9.34 -4.18
N ASN A 14 -5.45 9.10 -2.88
CA ASN A 14 -6.58 9.02 -1.97
C ASN A 14 -6.40 9.96 -0.77
N LEU A 15 -7.49 10.61 -0.38
CA LEU A 15 -7.61 11.33 0.88
C LEU A 15 -8.76 10.68 1.67
N SER A 16 -8.43 10.00 2.76
CA SER A 16 -9.39 9.30 3.62
C SER A 16 -9.71 10.17 4.84
N LEU A 17 -10.99 10.53 5.01
CA LEU A 17 -11.51 11.30 6.15
C LEU A 17 -12.72 10.61 6.81
N PRO A 18 -12.58 9.34 7.26
CA PRO A 18 -13.72 8.56 7.73
C PRO A 18 -14.17 8.98 9.12
N LYS A 19 -15.49 8.99 9.33
CA LYS A 19 -16.14 9.26 10.63
C LYS A 19 -16.47 8.00 11.43
N ASN A 20 -16.54 6.86 10.74
CA ASN A 20 -16.89 5.55 11.27
C ASN A 20 -15.89 4.53 10.72
N LYS A 21 -16.08 3.25 11.05
CA LYS A 21 -15.30 2.17 10.45
C LYS A 21 -15.24 2.30 8.92
N SER A 22 -14.04 2.23 8.37
CA SER A 22 -13.75 2.39 6.95
C SER A 22 -12.81 1.29 6.49
N ARG A 23 -12.99 0.86 5.25
CA ARG A 23 -12.04 -0.01 4.57
C ARG A 23 -11.90 0.41 3.11
N PHE A 24 -10.68 0.75 2.72
CA PHE A 24 -10.29 0.96 1.33
C PHE A 24 -9.56 -0.28 0.81
N GLN A 25 -9.85 -0.67 -0.43
CA GLN A 25 -9.21 -1.83 -1.06
C GLN A 25 -8.77 -1.51 -2.48
N ALA A 26 -7.51 -1.78 -2.79
CA ALA A 26 -6.95 -1.68 -4.13
C ALA A 26 -6.26 -3.00 -4.51
N PHE A 27 -6.74 -3.62 -5.58
CA PHE A 27 -6.18 -4.86 -6.12
C PHE A 27 -5.74 -4.60 -7.57
N ASN A 28 -4.47 -4.81 -7.85
CA ASN A 28 -3.86 -4.58 -9.16
C ASN A 28 -3.22 -5.87 -9.67
N SER A 29 -3.47 -6.21 -10.94
CA SER A 29 -2.85 -7.32 -11.66
C SER A 29 -2.03 -6.76 -12.82
N PHE A 30 -0.72 -6.99 -12.83
CA PHE A 30 0.18 -6.59 -13.91
C PHE A 30 0.30 -7.71 -14.91
N GLU A 31 -0.61 -7.74 -15.88
CA GLU A 31 -0.79 -8.88 -16.79
C GLU A 31 0.18 -8.86 -17.96
N GLU A 32 0.66 -7.68 -18.35
CA GLU A 32 1.57 -7.50 -19.48
C GLU A 32 2.71 -6.54 -19.14
N ASP A 33 3.80 -6.67 -19.89
CA ASP A 33 5.07 -6.02 -19.60
C ASP A 33 4.98 -4.48 -19.62
N TYR A 34 5.92 -3.85 -18.90
CA TYR A 34 6.09 -2.40 -18.86
C TYR A 34 4.88 -1.65 -18.31
N SER A 35 4.08 -2.29 -17.45
CA SER A 35 2.95 -1.65 -16.77
C SER A 35 3.34 -1.12 -15.39
N SER A 36 2.67 -0.05 -14.96
CA SER A 36 2.97 0.62 -13.68
C SER A 36 1.73 0.95 -12.86
N SER A 37 1.85 0.87 -11.53
CA SER A 37 0.86 1.38 -10.59
C SER A 37 1.50 2.23 -9.50
N SER A 38 0.79 3.28 -9.10
CA SER A 38 1.12 4.10 -7.94
C SER A 38 -0.13 4.32 -7.10
N PHE A 39 -0.08 3.92 -5.83
CA PHE A 39 -1.12 4.21 -4.85
C PHE A 39 -0.54 5.05 -3.72
N LYS A 40 -1.05 6.26 -3.55
CA LYS A 40 -0.67 7.16 -2.45
C LYS A 40 -1.90 7.60 -1.70
N SER A 41 -1.85 7.48 -0.38
CA SER A 41 -2.97 7.84 0.48
C SER A 41 -2.52 8.63 1.68
N VAL A 42 -3.32 9.63 2.02
CA VAL A 42 -3.31 10.32 3.30
C VAL A 42 -4.60 9.96 4.04
N SER A 43 -4.49 9.49 5.28
CA SER A 43 -5.63 9.21 6.15
C SER A 43 -5.63 10.11 7.38
N ILE A 44 -6.77 10.77 7.62
CA ILE A 44 -7.02 11.59 8.81
C ILE A 44 -8.41 11.21 9.36
N PRO A 45 -8.50 10.09 10.11
CA PRO A 45 -9.76 9.62 10.66
C PRO A 45 -10.27 10.51 11.81
N PHE A 46 -11.58 10.58 11.99
CA PHE A 46 -12.18 11.24 13.15
C PHE A 46 -12.10 10.34 14.40
N GLU A 47 -12.36 10.94 15.57
CA GLU A 47 -12.31 10.31 16.90
C GLU A 47 -12.92 8.90 16.96
N GLY A 48 -12.19 7.96 17.57
CA GLY A 48 -12.63 6.58 17.77
C GLY A 48 -12.80 5.74 16.49
N CYS A 49 -12.37 6.25 15.33
CA CYS A 49 -12.48 5.53 14.05
C CYS A 49 -11.53 4.32 13.95
N LYS A 50 -11.96 3.31 13.18
CA LYS A 50 -11.11 2.23 12.67
C LYS A 50 -11.00 2.35 11.15
N ASP A 51 -9.88 2.82 10.64
CA ASP A 51 -9.63 2.91 9.19
C ASP A 51 -8.69 1.79 8.74
N ASP A 52 -8.98 1.17 7.60
CA ASP A 52 -8.23 0.01 7.12
C ASP A 52 -7.96 0.10 5.64
N PHE A 53 -6.73 -0.21 5.25
CA PHE A 53 -6.28 -0.17 3.87
C PHE A 53 -5.73 -1.53 3.49
N LEU A 54 -6.32 -2.14 2.48
CA LEU A 54 -5.84 -3.38 1.88
C LEU A 54 -5.37 -3.13 0.46
N VAL A 55 -4.10 -3.41 0.20
CA VAL A 55 -3.49 -3.23 -1.12
C VAL A 55 -2.84 -4.52 -1.57
N TYR A 56 -3.16 -4.94 -2.78
CA TYR A 56 -2.56 -6.13 -3.39
C TYR A 56 -2.02 -5.78 -4.77
N ASN A 57 -0.74 -6.04 -4.98
CA ASN A 57 -0.08 -5.90 -6.27
C ASN A 57 0.43 -7.27 -6.71
N ASN A 58 -0.26 -7.85 -7.69
CA ASN A 58 0.09 -9.13 -8.28
C ASN A 58 0.87 -8.89 -9.58
N HIS A 59 2.18 -9.09 -9.56
CA HIS A 59 3.00 -9.03 -10.75
C HIS A 59 2.93 -10.38 -11.46
N LEU A 60 2.41 -10.40 -12.69
CA LEU A 60 2.35 -11.60 -13.56
C LEU A 60 3.30 -11.49 -14.77
N SER A 61 3.83 -10.29 -15.02
CA SER A 61 4.67 -9.95 -16.17
C SER A 61 5.91 -9.13 -15.78
N SER A 62 6.90 -9.09 -16.67
CA SER A 62 8.22 -8.52 -16.40
C SER A 62 8.29 -7.02 -16.68
N ASN A 63 9.33 -6.37 -16.18
CA ASN A 63 9.55 -4.93 -16.37
C ASN A 63 8.42 -4.05 -15.82
N CYS A 64 7.68 -4.54 -14.84
CA CYS A 64 6.56 -3.84 -14.23
C CYS A 64 6.98 -3.11 -12.96
N SER A 65 6.22 -2.09 -12.55
CA SER A 65 6.52 -1.38 -11.31
C SER A 65 5.29 -1.03 -10.46
N SER A 66 5.39 -1.21 -9.15
CA SER A 66 4.34 -0.80 -8.21
C SER A 66 4.91 0.04 -7.08
N ASN A 67 4.25 1.14 -6.73
CA ASN A 67 4.66 2.01 -5.63
C ASN A 67 3.47 2.34 -4.72
N VAL A 68 3.49 1.84 -3.48
CA VAL A 68 2.42 2.02 -2.50
C VAL A 68 2.91 2.88 -1.35
N GLY A 69 2.18 3.93 -0.98
CA GLY A 69 2.52 4.78 0.15
C GLY A 69 1.30 5.17 0.98
N MET A 70 1.40 4.97 2.30
CA MET A 70 0.41 5.41 3.28
C MET A 70 1.00 6.45 4.23
N ARG A 71 0.27 7.55 4.42
CA ARG A 71 0.53 8.56 5.46
C ARG A 71 -0.70 8.70 6.33
N SER A 72 -0.54 8.70 7.64
CA SER A 72 -1.66 8.93 8.54
C SER A 72 -1.34 9.88 9.69
N ILE A 73 -2.35 10.64 10.10
CA ILE A 73 -2.34 11.49 11.30
C ILE A 73 -3.45 10.96 12.21
N LEU A 74 -3.06 10.41 13.35
CA LEU A 74 -3.96 9.66 14.23
C LEU A 74 -4.08 10.38 15.57
N ASN A 75 -5.32 10.61 16.00
CA ASN A 75 -5.63 11.26 17.29
C ASN A 75 -6.92 10.67 17.86
N LYS A 76 -7.14 10.88 19.16
CA LYS A 76 -8.31 10.53 19.94
C LYS A 76 -8.68 9.05 19.81
N GLY A 77 -7.70 8.17 20.03
CA GLY A 77 -7.92 6.72 20.09
C GLY A 77 -8.30 6.10 18.74
N VAL A 78 -7.92 6.72 17.63
CA VAL A 78 -8.07 6.16 16.28
C VAL A 78 -7.13 4.97 16.11
N GLU A 79 -7.66 3.89 15.53
CA GLU A 79 -6.90 2.74 15.05
C GLU A 79 -6.85 2.77 13.52
N CYS A 80 -5.66 2.74 12.93
CA CYS A 80 -5.50 2.62 11.49
C CYS A 80 -4.73 1.34 11.15
N SER A 81 -5.11 0.66 10.09
CA SER A 81 -4.47 -0.57 9.62
C SER A 81 -4.05 -0.43 8.16
N PHE A 82 -2.86 -0.92 7.83
CA PHE A 82 -2.33 -0.94 6.47
C PHE A 82 -1.78 -2.32 6.16
N GLN A 83 -2.49 -3.05 5.33
CA GLN A 83 -2.16 -4.40 4.91
C GLN A 83 -1.82 -4.33 3.42
N ALA A 84 -0.57 -4.61 3.08
CA ALA A 84 -0.12 -4.55 1.71
C ALA A 84 0.65 -5.81 1.35
N LEU A 85 0.33 -6.38 0.20
CA LEU A 85 1.01 -7.56 -0.32
C LEU A 85 1.50 -7.29 -1.74
N ILE A 86 2.80 -7.52 -1.93
CA ILE A 86 3.44 -7.65 -3.24
C ILE A 86 3.61 -9.15 -3.50
N ASP A 87 3.07 -9.63 -4.62
CA ASP A 87 3.25 -11.02 -5.07
C ASP A 87 3.92 -11.01 -6.45
N ILE A 88 5.04 -11.72 -6.57
CA ILE A 88 5.87 -11.76 -7.78
C ILE A 88 6.23 -13.23 -8.07
N GLU A 89 5.72 -13.75 -9.19
CA GLU A 89 6.02 -15.10 -9.66
C GLU A 89 7.51 -15.30 -10.04
N ASN A 90 7.99 -16.54 -9.97
CA ASN A 90 9.40 -16.91 -10.16
C ASN A 90 9.98 -16.50 -11.54
N LYS A 91 9.17 -16.51 -12.60
CA LYS A 91 9.64 -16.21 -13.97
C LYS A 91 9.79 -14.71 -14.27
N ILE A 92 9.38 -13.84 -13.35
CA ILE A 92 9.26 -12.40 -13.59
C ILE A 92 10.57 -11.69 -13.32
N LYS A 93 11.07 -10.91 -14.27
CA LYS A 93 12.36 -10.24 -14.19
C LYS A 93 12.22 -8.72 -14.26
N ASN A 94 13.23 -8.02 -13.75
CA ASN A 94 13.37 -6.57 -13.86
C ASN A 94 12.20 -5.75 -13.29
N SER A 95 11.34 -6.36 -12.48
CA SER A 95 10.23 -5.67 -11.84
C SER A 95 10.68 -5.00 -10.55
N LYS A 96 10.07 -3.84 -10.24
CA LYS A 96 10.40 -3.02 -9.07
C LYS A 96 9.14 -2.77 -8.25
N ALA A 97 9.17 -3.10 -6.97
CA ALA A 97 8.01 -2.91 -6.12
C ALA A 97 8.40 -2.29 -4.78
N GLU A 98 7.73 -1.21 -4.39
CA GLU A 98 7.99 -0.51 -3.14
C GLU A 98 6.68 -0.28 -2.37
N GLN A 99 6.73 -0.48 -1.06
CA GLN A 99 5.63 -0.20 -0.15
C GLN A 99 6.14 0.54 1.09
N ASP A 100 5.47 1.60 1.50
CA ASP A 100 5.89 2.39 2.64
C ASP A 100 4.70 2.93 3.46
N CYS A 101 4.79 2.81 4.78
CA CYS A 101 3.76 3.25 5.70
C CYS A 101 4.36 4.12 6.81
N LYS A 102 3.80 5.32 7.00
CA LYS A 102 4.21 6.23 8.06
C LYS A 102 2.99 6.81 8.76
N ALA A 103 3.04 6.88 10.09
CA ALA A 103 2.01 7.52 10.90
C ALA A 103 2.61 8.51 11.90
N ILE A 104 1.89 9.61 12.12
CA ILE A 104 2.09 10.53 13.24
C ILE A 104 0.98 10.25 14.24
N LEU A 105 1.36 9.88 15.46
CA LEU A 105 0.43 9.59 16.55
C LEU A 105 0.43 10.81 17.48
N LEU A 106 -0.74 11.48 17.60
CA LEU A 106 -0.93 12.69 18.41
C LEU A 106 -1.42 12.39 19.83
N ASP A 107 -1.73 11.12 20.12
CA ASP A 107 -2.05 10.64 21.46
C ASP A 107 -1.64 9.16 21.61
N GLU A 108 -1.46 8.72 22.85
CA GLU A 108 -0.98 7.37 23.19
C GLU A 108 -2.03 6.25 22.97
N LYS A 109 -3.31 6.59 22.86
CA LYS A 109 -4.39 5.62 22.63
C LYS A 109 -4.55 5.30 21.14
N SER A 110 -4.00 6.13 20.26
CA SER A 110 -4.02 5.89 18.82
C SER A 110 -2.99 4.86 18.39
N SER A 111 -3.29 4.11 17.32
CA SER A 111 -2.38 3.06 16.83
C SER A 111 -2.36 2.94 15.31
N MET A 112 -1.19 2.60 14.78
CA MET A 112 -1.00 2.23 13.36
C MET A 112 -0.49 0.78 13.26
N ASN A 113 -1.32 -0.08 12.67
CA ASN A 113 -1.03 -1.49 12.45
C ASN A 113 -0.63 -1.71 10.99
N ALA A 114 0.66 -1.60 10.67
CA ALA A 114 1.16 -1.89 9.32
C ALA A 114 1.69 -3.32 9.18
N LYS A 115 1.19 -4.02 8.16
CA LYS A 115 1.60 -5.36 7.73
C LYS A 115 1.94 -5.36 6.23
N PRO A 116 3.07 -4.73 5.83
CA PRO A 116 3.60 -4.90 4.48
C PRO A 116 4.25 -6.29 4.35
N GLU A 117 3.82 -7.06 3.36
CA GLU A 117 4.28 -8.42 3.08
C GLU A 117 4.76 -8.52 1.63
N MET A 118 5.69 -9.45 1.38
CA MET A 118 6.24 -9.72 0.06
C MET A 118 6.34 -11.22 -0.14
N LYS A 119 5.75 -11.72 -1.23
CA LYS A 119 5.95 -13.07 -1.74
C LYS A 119 6.75 -12.96 -3.03
N ILE A 120 8.04 -13.25 -2.92
CA ILE A 120 8.97 -13.10 -4.02
C ILE A 120 9.60 -14.46 -4.27
N PHE A 121 9.38 -14.98 -5.46
CA PHE A 121 9.94 -16.26 -5.88
C PHE A 121 11.16 -16.10 -6.80
N ASN A 122 11.50 -14.87 -7.22
CA ASN A 122 12.64 -14.56 -8.07
C ASN A 122 13.66 -13.63 -7.38
N ASN A 123 14.95 -13.86 -7.56
CA ASN A 123 16.04 -13.00 -7.08
C ASN A 123 16.32 -11.78 -7.98
N ASP A 124 15.81 -11.76 -9.22
CA ASP A 124 16.06 -10.70 -10.22
C ASP A 124 15.15 -9.46 -10.06
N VAL A 125 14.43 -9.33 -8.95
CA VAL A 125 13.50 -8.22 -8.68
C VAL A 125 13.93 -7.40 -7.49
N VAL A 126 13.64 -6.09 -7.54
CA VAL A 126 13.97 -5.17 -6.45
C VAL A 126 12.71 -4.86 -5.66
N CYS A 127 12.70 -5.21 -4.38
CA CYS A 127 11.58 -4.92 -3.50
C CYS A 127 12.02 -4.24 -2.20
N LYS A 128 11.24 -3.25 -1.73
CA LYS A 128 11.49 -2.53 -0.47
C LYS A 128 10.21 -2.33 0.32
N ALA A 129 10.31 -2.51 1.64
CA ALA A 129 9.23 -2.25 2.59
C ALA A 129 9.74 -1.42 3.78
N TRP A 130 9.02 -0.38 4.18
CA TRP A 130 9.39 0.49 5.30
C TRP A 130 8.18 0.84 6.19
N ASN A 131 8.37 0.78 7.51
CA ASN A 131 7.40 1.23 8.50
C ASN A 131 8.07 2.14 9.53
N ASN A 132 7.59 3.38 9.70
CA ASN A 132 8.07 4.30 10.74
C ASN A 132 6.89 4.96 11.46
N TYR A 133 6.94 5.02 12.80
CA TYR A 133 5.94 5.68 13.63
C TYR A 133 6.62 6.68 14.55
N TRP A 134 6.06 7.89 14.65
CA TRP A 134 6.56 8.94 15.51
C TRP A 134 5.45 9.36 16.47
N PHE A 135 5.77 9.40 17.75
CA PHE A 135 5.00 10.14 18.74
C PHE A 135 5.48 11.60 18.70
N SER A 136 4.54 12.54 18.59
CA SER A 136 4.82 13.98 18.68
C SER A 136 4.89 14.44 20.13
#